data_AF-A0A841JNZ2-F1
#
_entry.id   AF-A0A841JNZ2-F1
#
_cell.length_a   1.000
_cell.length_b   1.000
_cell.length_c   1.000
_cell.angle_alpha   90.00
_cell.angle_beta   90.00
_cell.angle_gamma   90.00
#
_symmetry.space_group_name_H-M   'P 1'
#
loop_
_entity.id
_entity.type
_entity.pdbx_description
1 polymer ?
#
loop_
_entity_poly.entity_id
_entity_poly.type
_entity_poly.pdbx_seq_one_letter_code
_entity_poly.pdbx_strand_id
1 'polypeptide(L)'
;MTADNPLSTSPVGSCPYVVAGGDQMIVLNGVAHVQFDNVEVTGFCWNSVPAFGDNVMLKYGGAAAGNGMDVLISNVYLHGWTHTNAGTQAGGTALQGYNQNYGVTIDHTVIDGSDSDDLSLEPFGQGGDTYIVQYSVIRHVGGTSVSNTCHVLHDTLFEYINNVTDGSSHTDVYFCYGEASNGQSDPNLFYNNVFRFIGTEYNQALSALILFSPPSGQTDYMFNTVAHDNQPGGSNYFNLNEAGGPGGGNLSVYNTTGVVGNAGCLICSSSGIGKVTSLNNHWVTTGTASSIFGDLNTLSESGAVYMTPTVAASQGYTAANDYAPMSAGVSTIGAGSNQANFCSGLTNTTAQSSCLSGTTNGCSYNSGNHSVSCPGITANARPASGAWNVGAYQFVGNQPAPPTNLTVTAQ
;
A
#
# COMPACT_ATOMS: atom_id res chain seq x y z
N MET A 1 21.94 12.49 -4.24
CA MET A 1 23.00 11.50 -4.48
C MET A 1 22.72 10.85 -5.82
N THR A 2 23.72 10.75 -6.69
CA THR A 2 23.55 10.15 -8.02
C THR A 2 24.62 9.09 -8.24
N ALA A 3 24.25 8.01 -8.93
CA ALA A 3 25.19 7.01 -9.45
C ALA A 3 25.60 7.28 -10.91
N ASP A 4 25.36 8.51 -11.41
CA ASP A 4 25.86 9.04 -12.69
C ASP A 4 25.43 8.25 -13.95
N ASN A 5 24.41 7.40 -13.85
CA ASN A 5 23.76 6.81 -15.04
C ASN A 5 22.67 7.75 -15.59
N PRO A 6 22.46 7.77 -16.91
CA PRO A 6 21.39 8.58 -17.51
C PRO A 6 20.00 8.05 -17.11
N LEU A 7 19.01 8.94 -17.12
CA LEU A 7 17.60 8.58 -16.97
C LEU A 7 17.09 7.96 -18.27
N SER A 8 16.18 7.00 -18.17
CA SER A 8 15.56 6.36 -19.34
C SER A 8 14.30 5.62 -18.94
N THR A 9 13.20 5.84 -19.67
CA THR A 9 11.94 5.10 -19.54
C THR A 9 11.93 3.79 -20.32
N SER A 10 13.11 3.24 -20.57
CA SER A 10 13.34 2.04 -21.38
C SER A 10 14.73 1.48 -21.10
N PRO A 11 14.99 0.20 -21.42
CA PRO A 11 16.31 -0.38 -21.22
C PRO A 11 17.40 0.37 -22.01
N VAL A 12 18.57 0.53 -21.39
CA VAL A 12 19.74 1.18 -21.98
C VAL A 12 20.73 0.16 -22.55
N GLY A 13 21.56 0.58 -23.51
CA GLY A 13 22.57 -0.30 -24.11
C GLY A 13 23.70 -0.70 -23.15
N SER A 14 23.97 0.11 -22.13
CA SER A 14 24.99 -0.12 -21.11
C SER A 14 24.77 0.81 -19.90
N CYS A 15 25.14 0.37 -18.70
CA CYS A 15 25.31 1.25 -17.55
C CYS A 15 26.76 1.76 -17.50
N PRO A 16 27.02 3.09 -17.59
CA PRO A 16 28.33 3.65 -17.27
C PRO A 16 28.86 3.22 -15.90
N TYR A 17 27.98 3.17 -14.89
CA TYR A 17 28.27 2.73 -13.53
C TYR A 17 27.31 1.61 -13.16
N VAL A 18 27.78 0.38 -13.34
CA VAL A 18 27.01 -0.83 -13.05
C VAL A 18 27.03 -1.10 -11.56
N VAL A 19 25.85 -1.33 -10.99
CA VAL A 19 25.66 -2.12 -9.77
C VAL A 19 25.59 -3.58 -10.22
N ALA A 20 26.66 -4.34 -9.98
CA ALA A 20 26.73 -5.74 -10.39
C ALA A 20 26.04 -6.64 -9.35
N GLY A 21 25.82 -7.92 -9.67
CA GLY A 21 25.13 -8.86 -8.76
C GLY A 21 25.71 -8.83 -7.33
N GLY A 22 24.90 -8.36 -6.38
CA GLY A 22 25.24 -8.18 -4.97
C GLY A 22 25.60 -6.75 -4.55
N ASP A 23 25.67 -5.80 -5.47
CA ASP A 23 26.00 -4.41 -5.17
C ASP A 23 24.76 -3.63 -4.71
N GLN A 24 25.00 -2.59 -3.91
CA GLN A 24 24.00 -1.64 -3.44
C GLN A 24 24.51 -0.21 -3.62
N MET A 25 23.64 0.72 -3.95
CA MET A 25 24.03 2.13 -4.05
C MET A 25 24.23 2.74 -2.65
N ILE A 26 23.36 2.42 -1.69
CA ILE A 26 23.44 2.87 -0.30
C ILE A 26 23.26 1.65 0.62
N VAL A 27 24.17 1.50 1.59
CA VAL A 27 24.16 0.40 2.57
C VAL A 27 24.07 0.95 3.98
N LEU A 28 22.92 0.74 4.61
CA LEU A 28 22.64 0.99 6.03
C LEU A 28 22.44 -0.35 6.75
N ASN A 29 23.25 -1.36 6.40
CA ASN A 29 23.16 -2.69 7.00
C ASN A 29 24.08 -2.84 8.21
N GLY A 30 23.61 -3.55 9.24
CA GLY A 30 24.36 -3.83 10.47
C GLY A 30 24.59 -2.59 11.35
N VAL A 31 23.86 -1.51 11.09
CA VAL A 31 23.92 -0.25 11.83
C VAL A 31 22.61 -0.02 12.59
N ALA A 32 22.67 0.77 13.66
CA ALA A 32 21.52 1.16 14.47
C ALA A 32 21.63 2.66 14.80
N HIS A 33 20.49 3.30 15.11
CA HIS A 33 20.39 4.74 15.38
C HIS A 33 20.84 5.59 14.18
N VAL A 34 20.33 5.25 13.00
CA VAL A 34 20.63 5.94 11.75
C VAL A 34 19.42 6.70 11.29
N GLN A 35 19.61 7.98 11.00
CA GLN A 35 18.65 8.78 10.26
C GLN A 35 19.22 9.07 8.87
N PHE A 36 18.50 8.63 7.84
CA PHE A 36 18.76 8.93 6.45
C PHE A 36 17.64 9.83 5.94
N ASP A 37 17.92 11.14 5.87
CA ASP A 37 16.88 12.16 5.72
C ASP A 37 17.18 13.21 4.66
N ASN A 38 16.13 13.66 3.96
CA ASN A 38 16.15 14.79 3.01
C ASN A 38 17.17 14.58 1.88
N VAL A 39 17.07 13.43 1.22
CA VAL A 39 17.98 13.00 0.15
C VAL A 39 17.21 12.57 -1.09
N GLU A 40 17.58 13.12 -2.24
CA GLU A 40 17.25 12.55 -3.55
C GLU A 40 18.29 11.50 -3.93
N VAL A 41 17.88 10.35 -4.45
CA VAL A 41 18.75 9.25 -4.92
C VAL A 41 18.34 8.89 -6.34
N THR A 42 19.28 9.00 -7.28
CA THR A 42 19.02 8.81 -8.71
C THR A 42 20.19 8.19 -9.47
N GLY A 43 20.00 7.88 -10.75
CA GLY A 43 21.04 7.37 -11.64
C GLY A 43 21.46 5.94 -11.31
N PHE A 44 20.60 5.15 -10.69
CA PHE A 44 20.85 3.74 -10.39
C PHE A 44 20.81 2.90 -11.68
N CYS A 45 21.77 2.00 -11.91
CA CYS A 45 21.74 1.13 -13.09
C CYS A 45 22.36 -0.24 -12.84
N TRP A 46 21.70 -1.29 -13.36
CA TRP A 46 22.19 -2.67 -13.28
C TRP A 46 22.19 -3.36 -14.65
N ASN A 47 23.03 -4.38 -14.81
CA ASN A 47 23.18 -5.11 -16.08
C ASN A 47 23.18 -6.64 -15.94
N SER A 48 22.78 -7.15 -14.78
CA SER A 48 22.71 -8.58 -14.49
C SER A 48 21.31 -8.98 -14.04
N VAL A 49 20.96 -10.25 -14.26
CA VAL A 49 19.84 -10.89 -13.56
C VAL A 49 20.15 -10.87 -12.06
N PRO A 50 19.43 -10.11 -11.23
CA PRO A 50 19.66 -10.13 -9.79
C PRO A 50 19.26 -11.50 -9.24
N ALA A 51 20.04 -12.03 -8.28
CA ALA A 51 19.43 -12.93 -7.31
C ALA A 51 18.57 -12.09 -6.35
N PHE A 52 17.63 -12.72 -5.65
CA PHE A 52 16.82 -12.03 -4.64
C PHE A 52 17.70 -11.24 -3.65
N GLY A 53 17.43 -9.94 -3.48
CA GLY A 53 18.17 -9.04 -2.59
C GLY A 53 19.46 -8.43 -3.17
N ASP A 54 19.67 -8.57 -4.48
CA ASP A 54 20.71 -7.90 -5.27
C ASP A 54 20.15 -6.65 -5.97
N ASN A 55 21.03 -5.75 -6.45
CA ASN A 55 20.68 -4.53 -7.16
C ASN A 55 19.71 -3.63 -6.38
N VAL A 56 20.18 -3.12 -5.24
CA VAL A 56 19.37 -2.29 -4.35
C VAL A 56 19.82 -0.83 -4.36
N MET A 57 18.89 0.12 -4.51
CA MET A 57 19.20 1.55 -4.34
C MET A 57 19.56 1.86 -2.88
N LEU A 58 18.73 1.45 -1.92
CA LEU A 58 19.01 1.63 -0.50
C LEU A 58 18.66 0.36 0.29
N LYS A 59 19.70 -0.27 0.84
CA LYS A 59 19.57 -1.46 1.69
C LYS A 59 19.73 -1.06 3.15
N TYR A 60 18.90 -1.59 4.05
CA TYR A 60 18.92 -1.23 5.47
C TYR A 60 18.69 -2.41 6.42
N GLY A 61 19.15 -2.20 7.66
CA GLY A 61 18.87 -3.04 8.82
C GLY A 61 19.83 -4.21 9.03
N GLY A 62 19.42 -5.25 9.75
CA GLY A 62 20.26 -6.40 10.07
C GLY A 62 21.26 -6.19 11.20
N ALA A 63 20.97 -5.29 12.16
CA ALA A 63 21.65 -5.39 13.45
C ALA A 63 21.29 -6.71 14.13
N ALA A 64 22.22 -7.25 14.92
CA ALA A 64 22.00 -8.48 15.67
C ALA A 64 20.75 -8.38 16.55
N ALA A 65 19.97 -9.45 16.62
CA ALA A 65 18.79 -9.54 17.49
C ALA A 65 19.11 -9.07 18.91
N GLY A 66 18.32 -8.13 19.43
CA GLY A 66 18.52 -7.51 20.75
C GLY A 66 19.24 -6.16 20.73
N ASN A 67 19.85 -5.76 19.61
CA ASN A 67 20.24 -4.37 19.40
C ASN A 67 19.01 -3.64 18.85
N GLY A 68 18.43 -2.75 19.65
CA GLY A 68 17.30 -1.92 19.21
C GLY A 68 17.66 -1.23 17.91
N MET A 69 16.93 -1.55 16.84
CA MET A 69 17.15 -0.93 15.55
C MET A 69 16.23 0.26 15.43
N ASP A 70 16.85 1.41 15.36
CA ASP A 70 16.18 2.69 15.13
C ASP A 70 16.79 3.24 13.84
N VAL A 71 16.20 2.84 12.71
CA VAL A 71 16.58 3.34 11.39
C VAL A 71 15.40 4.12 10.85
N LEU A 72 15.58 5.43 10.73
CA LEU A 72 14.61 6.32 10.13
C LEU A 72 15.08 6.69 8.72
N ILE A 73 14.30 6.31 7.71
CA ILE A 73 14.45 6.71 6.32
C ILE A 73 13.34 7.73 6.07
N SER A 74 13.68 9.02 5.97
CA SER A 74 12.68 10.09 5.90
C SER A 74 12.92 11.10 4.78
N ASN A 75 11.86 11.65 4.18
CA ASN A 75 11.99 12.68 3.14
C ASN A 75 12.96 12.29 2.01
N VAL A 76 12.89 11.03 1.57
CA VAL A 76 13.77 10.48 0.54
C VAL A 76 13.02 10.45 -0.79
N TYR A 77 13.68 10.87 -1.87
CA TYR A 77 13.16 10.73 -3.23
C TYR A 77 14.01 9.73 -4.03
N LEU A 78 13.46 8.56 -4.32
CA LEU A 78 14.09 7.50 -5.10
C LEU A 78 13.47 7.49 -6.50
N HIS A 79 14.26 7.81 -7.53
CA HIS A 79 13.80 7.86 -8.91
C HIS A 79 14.97 7.67 -9.88
N GLY A 80 14.71 7.70 -11.19
CA GLY A 80 15.75 7.73 -12.21
C GLY A 80 16.66 6.51 -12.27
N TRP A 81 16.09 5.30 -12.18
CA TRP A 81 16.82 4.06 -12.40
C TRP A 81 16.77 3.62 -13.87
N THR A 82 17.75 2.82 -14.27
CA THR A 82 17.84 2.22 -15.60
C THR A 82 18.38 0.81 -15.52
N HIS A 83 18.26 0.04 -16.60
CA HIS A 83 18.83 -1.29 -16.68
C HIS A 83 19.17 -1.66 -18.12
N THR A 84 19.98 -2.69 -18.30
CA THR A 84 20.18 -3.29 -19.63
C THR A 84 19.18 -4.43 -19.87
N ASN A 85 19.07 -4.91 -21.12
CA ASN A 85 18.19 -6.03 -21.53
C ASN A 85 18.51 -7.41 -20.90
N ALA A 86 19.41 -7.48 -19.92
CA ALA A 86 19.87 -8.72 -19.31
C ALA A 86 19.11 -9.10 -18.03
N GLY A 87 18.02 -8.42 -17.67
CA GLY A 87 17.25 -8.69 -16.45
C GLY A 87 16.10 -9.68 -16.66
N THR A 88 15.97 -10.69 -15.80
CA THR A 88 14.69 -11.39 -15.58
C THR A 88 14.47 -11.70 -14.09
N GLN A 89 13.24 -11.49 -13.62
CA GLN A 89 12.54 -11.94 -12.42
C GLN A 89 13.02 -11.38 -11.07
N ALA A 90 12.86 -10.06 -10.93
CA ALA A 90 12.61 -9.27 -9.70
C ALA A 90 12.95 -7.78 -9.92
N GLY A 91 13.62 -7.45 -11.04
CA GLY A 91 14.07 -6.09 -11.27
C GLY A 91 15.12 -5.65 -10.25
N GLY A 92 15.50 -4.37 -10.28
CA GLY A 92 16.17 -3.75 -9.14
C GLY A 92 15.19 -3.55 -7.99
N THR A 93 15.71 -3.18 -6.82
CA THR A 93 14.88 -2.83 -5.65
C THR A 93 15.19 -1.41 -5.20
N ALA A 94 14.17 -0.60 -4.94
CA ALA A 94 14.39 0.72 -4.34
C ALA A 94 14.80 0.59 -2.86
N LEU A 95 13.97 -0.04 -2.03
CA LEU A 95 14.19 -0.22 -0.60
C LEU A 95 14.23 -1.70 -0.22
N GLN A 96 15.34 -2.19 0.34
CA GLN A 96 15.45 -3.56 0.83
C GLN A 96 15.85 -3.60 2.30
N GLY A 97 14.94 -4.06 3.16
CA GLY A 97 15.27 -4.46 4.52
C GLY A 97 15.99 -5.81 4.57
N TYR A 98 16.87 -6.01 5.54
CA TYR A 98 17.62 -7.26 5.74
C TYR A 98 17.51 -7.77 7.19
N ASN A 99 17.14 -9.03 7.43
CA ASN A 99 17.11 -9.70 8.75
C ASN A 99 16.15 -9.16 9.84
N GLN A 100 14.84 -9.08 9.56
CA GLN A 100 13.75 -8.87 10.56
C GLN A 100 14.03 -7.75 11.59
N ASN A 101 13.91 -6.52 11.12
CA ASN A 101 14.35 -5.28 11.71
C ASN A 101 13.23 -4.53 12.44
N TYR A 102 12.93 -4.97 13.65
CA TYR A 102 12.03 -4.25 14.54
C TYR A 102 12.53 -2.80 14.76
N GLY A 103 11.72 -1.82 14.35
CA GLY A 103 11.99 -0.39 14.56
C GLY A 103 12.52 0.39 13.35
N VAL A 104 12.46 -0.17 12.13
CA VAL A 104 12.62 0.65 10.92
C VAL A 104 11.38 1.50 10.68
N THR A 105 11.59 2.78 10.37
CA THR A 105 10.53 3.69 9.92
C THR A 105 10.88 4.26 8.56
N ILE A 106 10.01 4.04 7.57
CA ILE A 106 10.03 4.69 6.27
C ILE A 106 8.94 5.76 6.29
N ASP A 107 9.34 7.01 6.18
CA ASP A 107 8.48 8.17 6.40
C ASP A 107 8.64 9.21 5.27
N HIS A 108 7.56 9.81 4.77
CA HIS A 108 7.64 10.84 3.73
C HIS A 108 8.55 10.46 2.54
N THR A 109 8.57 9.18 2.18
CA THR A 109 9.44 8.66 1.13
C THR A 109 8.66 8.58 -0.19
N VAL A 110 9.30 9.01 -1.27
CA VAL A 110 8.76 8.94 -2.61
C VAL A 110 9.59 7.97 -3.43
N ILE A 111 8.94 6.96 -3.99
CA ILE A 111 9.51 6.06 -4.99
C ILE A 111 8.73 6.31 -6.28
N ASP A 112 9.40 6.83 -7.31
CA ASP A 112 8.76 7.28 -8.55
C ASP A 112 9.57 6.87 -9.77
N GLY A 113 8.99 6.02 -10.62
CA GLY A 113 9.62 5.63 -11.88
C GLY A 113 9.09 6.38 -13.10
N SER A 114 8.43 7.54 -12.96
CA SER A 114 7.94 8.31 -14.13
C SER A 114 9.02 8.72 -15.12
N ASP A 115 10.29 8.73 -14.70
CA ASP A 115 11.48 9.00 -15.51
C ASP A 115 12.39 7.78 -15.69
N SER A 116 11.89 6.60 -15.30
CA SER A 116 12.59 5.32 -15.28
C SER A 116 11.79 4.29 -16.07
N ASP A 117 12.39 3.11 -16.34
CA ASP A 117 11.59 1.96 -16.78
C ASP A 117 10.77 1.48 -15.58
N ASP A 118 9.51 1.91 -15.54
CA ASP A 118 8.54 1.68 -14.48
C ASP A 118 8.14 0.21 -14.33
N LEU A 119 8.57 -0.67 -15.25
CA LEU A 119 8.33 -2.11 -15.21
C LEU A 119 9.57 -2.91 -14.79
N SER A 120 10.59 -2.25 -14.25
CA SER A 120 11.90 -2.85 -13.99
C SER A 120 12.35 -2.84 -12.53
N LEU A 121 11.62 -2.18 -11.62
CA LEU A 121 12.03 -2.04 -10.23
C LEU A 121 10.89 -2.28 -9.27
N GLU A 122 11.14 -3.07 -8.22
CA GLU A 122 10.23 -3.25 -7.09
C GLU A 122 10.47 -2.20 -5.99
N PRO A 123 9.40 -1.63 -5.39
CA PRO A 123 9.58 -0.56 -4.43
C PRO A 123 10.14 -1.07 -3.10
N PHE A 124 9.63 -2.21 -2.61
CA PHE A 124 10.16 -2.90 -1.44
C PHE A 124 10.62 -4.29 -1.82
N GLY A 125 11.84 -4.63 -1.45
CA GLY A 125 12.42 -5.90 -1.86
C GLY A 125 11.88 -7.11 -1.14
N GLN A 126 11.90 -8.27 -1.80
CA GLN A 126 11.37 -9.50 -1.24
C GLN A 126 12.09 -9.93 0.05
N GLY A 127 11.30 -10.41 1.01
CA GLY A 127 11.77 -10.71 2.36
C GLY A 127 12.29 -9.49 3.11
N GLY A 128 11.94 -8.30 2.64
CA GLY A 128 12.30 -7.02 3.21
C GLY A 128 11.64 -6.74 4.54
N ASP A 129 11.96 -5.56 5.07
CA ASP A 129 11.41 -5.06 6.32
C ASP A 129 10.65 -3.77 6.07
N THR A 130 9.36 -3.76 6.38
CA THR A 130 8.51 -2.57 6.30
C THR A 130 7.78 -2.37 7.63
N TYR A 131 8.54 -2.37 8.73
CA TYR A 131 7.99 -2.29 10.08
C TYR A 131 7.04 -1.10 10.25
N ILE A 132 7.48 0.13 9.97
CA ILE A 132 6.58 1.28 9.81
C ILE A 132 6.79 1.90 8.43
N VAL A 133 5.71 2.03 7.66
CA VAL A 133 5.66 2.80 6.42
C VAL A 133 4.55 3.83 6.55
N GLN A 134 4.91 5.11 6.47
CA GLN A 134 3.95 6.19 6.66
C GLN A 134 4.19 7.36 5.72
N TYR A 135 3.11 8.09 5.42
CA TYR A 135 3.14 9.34 4.66
C TYR A 135 3.95 9.26 3.34
N SER A 136 3.95 8.11 2.68
CA SER A 136 4.82 7.85 1.54
C SER A 136 4.03 7.79 0.22
N VAL A 137 4.73 7.96 -0.89
CA VAL A 137 4.18 7.86 -2.26
C VAL A 137 4.98 6.83 -3.03
N ILE A 138 4.32 5.78 -3.48
CA ILE A 138 4.90 4.70 -4.27
C ILE A 138 4.21 4.69 -5.62
N ARG A 139 4.94 5.03 -6.69
CA ARG A 139 4.34 5.17 -8.02
C ARG A 139 5.25 4.79 -9.16
N HIS A 140 4.66 4.38 -10.28
CA HIS A 140 5.37 4.05 -11.52
C HIS A 140 6.49 3.03 -11.25
N VAL A 141 6.11 1.91 -10.66
CA VAL A 141 7.01 0.82 -10.30
C VAL A 141 6.38 -0.52 -10.68
N GLY A 142 7.22 -1.55 -10.77
CA GLY A 142 6.79 -2.92 -11.02
C GLY A 142 6.95 -3.78 -9.78
N GLY A 143 6.55 -5.05 -9.87
CA GLY A 143 7.16 -6.11 -9.05
C GLY A 143 6.55 -6.30 -7.67
N THR A 144 6.97 -7.38 -7.01
CA THR A 144 6.32 -7.85 -5.78
C THR A 144 7.01 -7.30 -4.54
N SER A 145 6.25 -6.59 -3.71
CA SER A 145 6.73 -6.14 -2.41
C SER A 145 6.38 -7.14 -1.32
N VAL A 146 7.32 -8.01 -0.92
CA VAL A 146 7.13 -8.96 0.18
C VAL A 146 7.89 -8.54 1.43
N SER A 147 7.15 -8.25 2.49
CA SER A 147 7.71 -7.92 3.80
C SER A 147 7.49 -9.03 4.82
N ASN A 148 8.53 -9.32 5.59
CA ASN A 148 8.54 -10.33 6.64
C ASN A 148 8.32 -9.77 8.06
N THR A 149 8.21 -8.46 8.19
CA THR A 149 8.15 -7.76 9.47
C THR A 149 7.31 -6.50 9.37
N CYS A 150 6.17 -6.56 8.70
CA CYS A 150 5.26 -5.42 8.71
C CYS A 150 4.65 -5.24 10.10
N HIS A 151 4.31 -4.00 10.41
CA HIS A 151 3.61 -3.67 11.65
C HIS A 151 2.61 -2.54 11.44
N VAL A 152 3.03 -1.40 10.88
CA VAL A 152 2.15 -0.27 10.60
C VAL A 152 2.37 0.24 9.18
N LEU A 153 1.31 0.28 8.38
CA LEU A 153 1.29 0.94 7.08
C LEU A 153 0.15 1.96 7.07
N HIS A 154 0.47 3.24 7.01
CA HIS A 154 -0.60 4.23 6.95
C HIS A 154 -0.30 5.48 6.15
N ASP A 155 -1.38 6.21 5.81
CA ASP A 155 -1.30 7.49 5.11
C ASP A 155 -0.43 7.43 3.83
N THR A 156 -0.38 6.26 3.16
CA THR A 156 0.49 6.01 2.01
C THR A 156 -0.33 5.91 0.72
N LEU A 157 0.18 6.52 -0.35
CA LEU A 157 -0.38 6.44 -1.70
C LEU A 157 0.39 5.41 -2.54
N PHE A 158 -0.33 4.46 -3.10
CA PHE A 158 0.15 3.52 -4.11
C PHE A 158 -0.59 3.79 -5.43
N GLU A 159 0.12 4.16 -6.48
CA GLU A 159 -0.49 4.39 -7.80
C GLU A 159 0.39 4.00 -8.98
N TYR A 160 -0.20 3.57 -10.10
CA TYR A 160 0.56 3.19 -11.31
C TYR A 160 1.59 2.08 -11.03
N ILE A 161 1.15 1.00 -10.38
CA ILE A 161 1.99 -0.17 -10.10
C ILE A 161 1.56 -1.30 -11.02
N ASN A 162 2.53 -1.92 -11.69
CA ASN A 162 2.30 -2.89 -12.76
C ASN A 162 3.13 -4.17 -12.56
N ASN A 163 2.93 -5.20 -13.38
CA ASN A 163 3.83 -6.36 -13.39
C ASN A 163 5.18 -5.96 -14.00
N VAL A 164 6.29 -6.44 -13.41
CA VAL A 164 7.60 -6.30 -14.09
C VAL A 164 7.59 -7.03 -15.43
N THR A 165 8.15 -6.44 -16.47
CA THR A 165 8.20 -7.06 -17.83
C THR A 165 9.38 -7.99 -18.04
N ASP A 166 10.34 -7.95 -17.13
CA ASP A 166 11.54 -8.76 -17.16
C ASP A 166 11.24 -10.17 -16.65
N GLY A 167 10.38 -10.93 -17.33
CA GLY A 167 10.21 -12.37 -17.08
C GLY A 167 9.40 -12.78 -15.84
N SER A 168 8.84 -11.86 -15.06
CA SER A 168 7.76 -12.18 -14.09
C SER A 168 6.42 -11.76 -14.66
N SER A 169 5.34 -12.39 -14.26
CA SER A 169 3.97 -11.92 -14.52
C SER A 169 3.19 -11.78 -13.22
N HIS A 170 3.92 -11.55 -12.14
CA HIS A 170 3.44 -11.64 -10.78
C HIS A 170 3.89 -10.40 -10.01
N THR A 171 2.92 -9.72 -9.41
CA THR A 171 3.14 -8.52 -8.60
C THR A 171 2.08 -8.46 -7.52
N ASP A 172 2.52 -8.46 -6.28
CA ASP A 172 1.70 -8.09 -5.13
C ASP A 172 2.16 -6.69 -4.68
N VAL A 173 1.23 -5.73 -4.69
CA VAL A 173 1.57 -4.33 -4.40
C VAL A 173 2.12 -4.18 -2.99
N TYR A 174 1.53 -4.88 -2.02
CA TYR A 174 2.08 -4.97 -0.66
C TYR A 174 1.72 -6.30 -0.01
N PHE A 175 2.69 -7.19 0.13
CA PHE A 175 2.52 -8.48 0.76
C PHE A 175 3.11 -8.44 2.17
N CYS A 176 2.23 -8.47 3.17
CA CYS A 176 2.64 -8.73 4.54
C CYS A 176 2.68 -10.23 4.87
N TYR A 177 3.82 -10.86 4.62
CA TYR A 177 4.00 -12.31 4.79
C TYR A 177 4.27 -12.67 6.25
N GLY A 178 5.12 -11.88 6.92
CA GLY A 178 5.44 -12.03 8.32
C GLY A 178 4.99 -10.81 9.11
N GLU A 179 4.33 -11.05 10.24
CA GLU A 179 4.17 -10.01 11.24
C GLU A 179 5.48 -9.85 11.99
N ALA A 180 5.77 -8.63 12.40
CA ALA A 180 6.85 -8.37 13.31
C ALA A 180 6.54 -8.97 14.70
N SER A 181 6.79 -10.26 14.89
CA SER A 181 6.70 -10.92 16.19
C SER A 181 7.96 -10.68 17.01
N ASN A 182 8.12 -9.50 17.60
CA ASN A 182 9.14 -9.23 18.62
C ASN A 182 8.83 -9.93 19.97
N GLY A 183 7.92 -10.92 19.98
CA GLY A 183 7.33 -11.50 21.19
C GLY A 183 6.23 -10.65 21.83
N GLN A 184 5.85 -9.52 21.22
CA GLN A 184 4.69 -8.72 21.63
C GLN A 184 3.48 -9.11 20.78
N SER A 185 2.31 -9.11 21.43
CA SER A 185 1.01 -9.44 20.84
C SER A 185 0.37 -8.22 20.16
N ASP A 186 1.17 -7.32 19.61
CA ASP A 186 0.67 -6.07 19.05
C ASP A 186 0.22 -6.32 17.60
N PRO A 187 -1.01 -5.94 17.25
CA PRO A 187 -1.59 -6.24 15.95
C PRO A 187 -0.95 -5.40 14.85
N ASN A 188 -1.01 -5.86 13.61
CA ASN A 188 -0.67 -5.00 12.49
C ASN A 188 -1.81 -4.02 12.18
N LEU A 189 -1.43 -2.82 11.75
CA LEU A 189 -2.33 -1.69 11.56
C LEU A 189 -2.15 -1.09 10.16
N PHE A 190 -3.18 -1.19 9.34
CA PHE A 190 -3.19 -0.74 7.96
C PHE A 190 -4.28 0.30 7.74
N TYR A 191 -3.96 1.59 7.69
CA TYR A 191 -5.01 2.59 7.65
C TYR A 191 -4.73 3.82 6.83
N ASN A 192 -5.78 4.54 6.43
CA ASN A 192 -5.66 5.78 5.65
C ASN A 192 -4.87 5.65 4.34
N ASN A 193 -4.70 4.44 3.81
CA ASN A 193 -3.95 4.21 2.58
C ASN A 193 -4.84 4.41 1.35
N VAL A 194 -4.22 4.73 0.22
CA VAL A 194 -4.90 4.85 -1.08
C VAL A 194 -4.20 3.94 -2.07
N PHE A 195 -4.97 3.09 -2.73
CA PHE A 195 -4.52 2.22 -3.80
C PHE A 195 -5.32 2.51 -5.06
N ARG A 196 -4.68 3.06 -6.08
CA ARG A 196 -5.38 3.39 -7.34
C ARG A 196 -4.54 3.18 -8.57
N PHE A 197 -5.18 2.99 -9.71
CA PHE A 197 -4.48 2.82 -10.99
C PHE A 197 -3.46 1.67 -10.98
N ILE A 198 -3.79 0.60 -10.27
CA ILE A 198 -2.93 -0.58 -10.14
C ILE A 198 -3.21 -1.54 -11.30
N GLY A 199 -2.20 -1.82 -12.12
CA GLY A 199 -2.31 -2.65 -13.33
C GLY A 199 -3.03 -1.99 -14.50
N THR A 200 -3.48 -0.74 -14.36
CA THR A 200 -4.34 -0.10 -15.38
C THR A 200 -3.57 0.46 -16.56
N GLU A 201 -2.33 0.90 -16.35
CA GLU A 201 -1.54 1.60 -17.37
C GLU A 201 -1.21 0.69 -18.57
N TYR A 202 -0.85 -0.55 -18.27
CA TYR A 202 -0.55 -1.58 -19.28
C TYR A 202 -1.66 -2.62 -19.40
N ASN A 203 -2.81 -2.41 -18.76
CA ASN A 203 -3.95 -3.34 -18.71
C ASN A 203 -3.50 -4.76 -18.31
N GLN A 204 -2.78 -4.83 -17.21
CA GLN A 204 -2.19 -6.04 -16.65
C GLN A 204 -2.98 -6.52 -15.44
N ALA A 205 -3.13 -7.83 -15.37
CA ALA A 205 -3.67 -8.52 -14.22
C ALA A 205 -2.56 -8.75 -13.18
N LEU A 206 -2.62 -8.08 -12.03
CA LEU A 206 -1.65 -8.26 -10.93
C LEU A 206 -2.01 -9.45 -10.05
N SER A 207 -1.13 -9.88 -9.14
CA SER A 207 -1.43 -11.00 -8.25
C SER A 207 -2.30 -10.60 -7.07
N ALA A 208 -1.94 -9.52 -6.36
CA ALA A 208 -2.72 -9.00 -5.25
C ALA A 208 -2.49 -7.50 -5.01
N LEU A 209 -3.45 -6.81 -4.39
CA LEU A 209 -3.25 -5.44 -3.92
C LEU A 209 -2.56 -5.45 -2.55
N ILE A 210 -3.15 -6.17 -1.59
CA ILE A 210 -2.52 -6.41 -0.30
C ILE A 210 -2.70 -7.87 0.08
N LEU A 211 -1.73 -8.43 0.80
CA LEU A 211 -1.88 -9.73 1.43
C LEU A 211 -1.63 -9.62 2.94
N PHE A 212 -2.56 -10.17 3.72
CA PHE A 212 -2.47 -10.27 5.17
C PHE A 212 -2.33 -11.72 5.60
N SER A 213 -1.42 -12.00 6.53
CA SER A 213 -1.28 -13.35 7.10
C SER A 213 -1.29 -13.34 8.63
N PRO A 214 -2.42 -12.96 9.28
CA PRO A 214 -2.45 -12.86 10.73
C PRO A 214 -2.24 -14.24 11.40
N PRO A 215 -1.28 -14.40 12.33
CA PRO A 215 -1.03 -15.62 13.07
C PRO A 215 -2.19 -16.00 13.97
N SER A 216 -2.29 -17.29 14.28
CA SER A 216 -3.32 -17.79 15.19
C SER A 216 -3.34 -17.05 16.53
N GLY A 217 -4.53 -16.60 16.93
CA GLY A 217 -4.74 -15.84 18.17
C GLY A 217 -4.56 -14.32 18.04
N GLN A 218 -4.08 -13.82 16.90
CA GLN A 218 -3.92 -12.39 16.64
C GLN A 218 -5.04 -11.82 15.76
N THR A 219 -5.18 -10.50 15.74
CA THR A 219 -6.16 -9.80 14.90
C THR A 219 -5.50 -8.59 14.28
N ASP A 220 -5.42 -8.57 12.95
CA ASP A 220 -4.96 -7.41 12.21
C ASP A 220 -6.12 -6.45 11.90
N TYR A 221 -5.78 -5.19 11.65
CA TYR A 221 -6.75 -4.14 11.41
C TYR A 221 -6.48 -3.40 10.11
N MET A 222 -7.52 -3.23 9.30
CA MET A 222 -7.51 -2.40 8.11
C MET A 222 -8.65 -1.39 8.14
N PHE A 223 -8.37 -0.10 7.92
CA PHE A 223 -9.44 0.90 7.95
C PHE A 223 -9.17 2.23 7.29
N ASN A 224 -10.24 2.95 6.95
CA ASN A 224 -10.15 4.23 6.26
C ASN A 224 -9.30 4.14 4.96
N THR A 225 -9.17 2.94 4.40
CA THR A 225 -8.42 2.71 3.16
C THR A 225 -9.35 2.91 1.98
N VAL A 226 -8.79 3.44 0.89
CA VAL A 226 -9.49 3.63 -0.38
C VAL A 226 -8.80 2.77 -1.43
N ALA A 227 -9.57 1.98 -2.19
CA ALA A 227 -9.08 1.19 -3.31
C ALA A 227 -10.00 1.33 -4.52
N HIS A 228 -9.52 1.85 -5.65
CA HIS A 228 -10.31 1.97 -6.88
C HIS A 228 -9.44 1.95 -8.14
N ASP A 229 -10.04 1.73 -9.32
CA ASP A 229 -9.31 1.64 -10.59
C ASP A 229 -8.12 0.67 -10.52
N ASN A 230 -8.37 -0.52 -9.97
CA ASN A 230 -7.35 -1.55 -9.80
C ASN A 230 -7.72 -2.79 -10.63
N GLN A 231 -6.70 -3.43 -11.21
CA GLN A 231 -6.82 -4.67 -11.99
C GLN A 231 -6.05 -5.85 -11.33
N PRO A 232 -6.37 -6.25 -10.09
CA PRO A 232 -5.81 -7.49 -9.57
C PRO A 232 -6.39 -8.67 -10.36
N GLY A 233 -5.51 -9.44 -11.00
CA GLY A 233 -5.77 -10.72 -11.61
C GLY A 233 -6.40 -11.70 -10.63
N GLY A 234 -7.33 -12.53 -11.14
CA GLY A 234 -8.08 -13.45 -10.29
C GLY A 234 -8.95 -12.78 -9.22
N SER A 235 -9.03 -11.44 -9.25
CA SER A 235 -9.77 -10.61 -8.32
C SER A 235 -9.25 -10.56 -6.88
N ASN A 236 -7.96 -10.75 -6.68
CA ASN A 236 -7.31 -10.72 -5.38
C ASN A 236 -7.04 -9.29 -4.90
N TYR A 237 -8.06 -8.56 -4.44
CA TYR A 237 -7.79 -7.22 -3.89
C TYR A 237 -7.07 -7.37 -2.54
N PHE A 238 -7.76 -7.90 -1.53
CA PHE A 238 -7.20 -8.14 -0.21
C PHE A 238 -7.10 -9.65 0.05
N ASN A 239 -5.94 -10.22 -0.22
CA ASN A 239 -5.69 -11.62 0.05
C ASN A 239 -5.44 -11.86 1.54
N LEU A 240 -5.94 -13.00 2.02
CA LEU A 240 -5.82 -13.48 3.38
C LEU A 240 -5.17 -14.85 3.36
N ASN A 241 -4.00 -14.92 3.96
CA ASN A 241 -3.17 -16.10 4.05
C ASN A 241 -2.83 -16.71 2.68
N GLU A 242 -1.55 -16.95 2.45
CA GLU A 242 -1.11 -17.79 1.34
C GLU A 242 -0.84 -19.21 1.84
N ALA A 243 -0.81 -20.17 0.93
CA ALA A 243 -0.38 -21.53 1.26
C ALA A 243 1.03 -21.50 1.87
N GLY A 244 1.13 -21.87 3.16
CA GLY A 244 2.39 -21.87 3.91
C GLY A 244 2.64 -20.63 4.78
N GLY A 245 1.75 -19.63 4.76
CA GLY A 245 1.80 -18.52 5.72
C GLY A 245 1.47 -18.94 7.16
N PRO A 246 1.82 -18.13 8.17
CA PRO A 246 1.57 -18.40 9.60
C PRO A 246 0.08 -18.41 10.01
N GLY A 247 -0.85 -18.35 9.04
CA GLY A 247 -2.27 -18.05 9.20
C GLY A 247 -3.02 -18.76 10.32
N GLY A 248 -4.22 -18.24 10.63
CA GLY A 248 -5.06 -18.72 11.73
C GLY A 248 -5.64 -17.59 12.58
N GLY A 249 -5.17 -16.36 12.38
CA GLY A 249 -5.64 -15.17 13.07
C GLY A 249 -6.90 -14.58 12.44
N ASN A 250 -7.24 -13.37 12.87
CA ASN A 250 -8.42 -12.65 12.42
C ASN A 250 -8.03 -11.39 11.65
N LEU A 251 -8.95 -10.88 10.84
CA LEU A 251 -8.83 -9.56 10.22
C LEU A 251 -10.08 -8.73 10.53
N SER A 252 -9.89 -7.48 10.94
CA SER A 252 -10.96 -6.50 11.08
C SER A 252 -10.82 -5.41 10.03
N VAL A 253 -11.75 -5.35 9.09
CA VAL A 253 -11.82 -4.33 8.04
C VAL A 253 -12.99 -3.39 8.32
N TYR A 254 -12.73 -2.09 8.47
CA TYR A 254 -13.81 -1.16 8.78
C TYR A 254 -13.64 0.21 8.13
N ASN A 255 -14.77 0.85 7.82
CA ASN A 255 -14.78 2.15 7.15
C ASN A 255 -13.84 2.19 5.93
N THR A 256 -13.80 1.15 5.11
CA THR A 256 -13.00 1.09 3.88
C THR A 256 -13.90 1.37 2.68
N THR A 257 -13.37 2.05 1.68
CA THR A 257 -14.05 2.27 0.39
C THR A 257 -13.33 1.48 -0.69
N GLY A 258 -14.03 0.53 -1.32
CA GLY A 258 -13.46 -0.30 -2.38
C GLY A 258 -14.33 -0.32 -3.63
N VAL A 259 -13.69 -0.22 -4.78
CA VAL A 259 -14.32 -0.39 -6.09
C VAL A 259 -13.79 -1.67 -6.70
N VAL A 260 -14.68 -2.62 -6.96
CA VAL A 260 -14.32 -3.94 -7.44
C VAL A 260 -15.07 -4.31 -8.71
N GLY A 261 -14.36 -4.98 -9.61
CA GLY A 261 -14.94 -5.56 -10.82
C GLY A 261 -15.94 -6.70 -10.58
N ASN A 262 -16.60 -7.13 -11.65
CA ASN A 262 -17.83 -7.95 -11.66
C ASN A 262 -17.71 -9.41 -11.16
N ALA A 263 -16.55 -9.85 -10.69
CA ALA A 263 -16.35 -11.25 -10.29
C ALA A 263 -15.33 -11.40 -9.16
N GLY A 264 -15.22 -10.36 -8.33
CA GLY A 264 -14.08 -10.22 -7.46
C GLY A 264 -14.32 -10.37 -5.98
N CYS A 265 -13.57 -11.31 -5.43
CA CYS A 265 -13.42 -11.49 -4.02
C CYS A 265 -12.46 -10.41 -3.50
N LEU A 266 -13.03 -9.34 -2.98
CA LEU A 266 -12.27 -8.30 -2.30
C LEU A 266 -11.46 -8.87 -1.14
N ILE A 267 -11.98 -9.88 -0.43
CA ILE A 267 -11.25 -10.55 0.65
C ILE A 267 -11.19 -12.06 0.39
N CYS A 268 -10.04 -12.56 -0.07
CA CYS A 268 -9.87 -13.95 -0.48
C CYS A 268 -9.01 -14.73 0.48
N SER A 269 -9.53 -15.86 0.99
CA SER A 269 -8.73 -16.79 1.77
C SER A 269 -8.36 -18.01 0.93
N SER A 270 -7.08 -18.31 0.83
CA SER A 270 -6.62 -19.56 0.19
C SER A 270 -6.66 -20.76 1.14
N SER A 271 -6.55 -20.52 2.45
CA SER A 271 -6.81 -21.49 3.53
C SER A 271 -6.62 -20.80 4.90
N GLY A 272 -7.21 -21.32 5.97
CA GLY A 272 -6.66 -21.13 7.31
C GLY A 272 -6.85 -19.78 8.01
N ILE A 273 -7.63 -18.80 7.52
CA ILE A 273 -7.98 -17.64 8.39
C ILE A 273 -9.04 -18.03 9.42
N GLY A 274 -8.97 -17.42 10.62
CA GLY A 274 -9.98 -17.49 11.65
C GLY A 274 -11.26 -16.73 11.25
N LYS A 275 -11.42 -15.50 11.76
CA LYS A 275 -12.61 -14.65 11.54
C LYS A 275 -12.26 -13.37 10.79
N VAL A 276 -13.10 -13.02 9.82
CA VAL A 276 -13.13 -11.68 9.22
C VAL A 276 -14.30 -10.88 9.79
N THR A 277 -14.03 -9.66 10.25
CA THR A 277 -15.03 -8.70 10.70
C THR A 277 -15.06 -7.51 9.75
N SER A 278 -16.20 -7.26 9.07
CA SER A 278 -16.41 -6.17 8.11
C SER A 278 -17.43 -5.19 8.66
N LEU A 279 -17.03 -3.93 8.93
CA LEU A 279 -17.92 -2.93 9.56
C LEU A 279 -17.96 -1.62 8.78
N ASN A 280 -19.16 -1.13 8.45
CA ASN A 280 -19.36 0.18 7.82
C ASN A 280 -18.52 0.40 6.54
N ASN A 281 -18.35 -0.63 5.71
CA ASN A 281 -17.58 -0.52 4.47
C ASN A 281 -18.45 -0.07 3.29
N HIS A 282 -17.89 0.73 2.38
CA HIS A 282 -18.54 1.17 1.15
C HIS A 282 -17.97 0.41 -0.05
N TRP A 283 -18.80 -0.40 -0.69
CA TRP A 283 -18.39 -1.23 -1.82
C TRP A 283 -19.12 -0.81 -3.10
N VAL A 284 -18.34 -0.40 -4.11
CA VAL A 284 -18.84 -0.16 -5.45
C VAL A 284 -18.53 -1.39 -6.30
N THR A 285 -19.57 -2.11 -6.70
CA THR A 285 -19.44 -3.39 -7.40
C THR A 285 -20.65 -3.65 -8.29
N THR A 286 -20.47 -4.45 -9.33
CA THR A 286 -21.60 -5.05 -10.06
C THR A 286 -22.00 -6.42 -9.51
N GLY A 287 -21.23 -6.98 -8.57
CA GLY A 287 -21.52 -8.23 -7.87
C GLY A 287 -22.46 -8.08 -6.67
N THR A 288 -22.84 -9.20 -6.06
CA THR A 288 -23.57 -9.23 -4.78
C THR A 288 -22.61 -9.18 -3.59
N ALA A 289 -23.11 -8.84 -2.39
CA ALA A 289 -22.31 -8.87 -1.15
C ALA A 289 -21.55 -10.20 -0.95
N SER A 290 -22.21 -11.33 -1.22
CA SER A 290 -21.62 -12.67 -1.13
C SER A 290 -20.52 -12.95 -2.16
N SER A 291 -20.41 -12.14 -3.22
CA SER A 291 -19.35 -12.28 -4.23
C SER A 291 -18.11 -11.46 -3.90
N ILE A 292 -18.21 -10.49 -2.99
CA ILE A 292 -17.12 -9.62 -2.54
C ILE A 292 -16.25 -10.30 -1.48
N PHE A 293 -16.82 -11.18 -0.67
CA PHE A 293 -16.03 -12.01 0.23
C PHE A 293 -15.90 -13.38 -0.39
N GLY A 294 -14.67 -13.88 -0.51
CA GLY A 294 -14.42 -15.24 -1.01
C GLY A 294 -14.89 -16.30 -0.02
N ASP A 295 -14.37 -17.51 -0.19
CA ASP A 295 -14.63 -18.61 0.75
C ASP A 295 -13.94 -18.35 2.10
N LEU A 296 -14.61 -17.55 2.94
CA LEU A 296 -14.18 -17.26 4.31
C LEU A 296 -14.81 -18.27 5.28
N ASN A 297 -14.00 -18.82 6.18
CA ASN A 297 -14.48 -19.74 7.22
C ASN A 297 -15.53 -19.08 8.13
N THR A 298 -15.35 -17.80 8.46
CA THR A 298 -16.29 -17.02 9.27
C THR A 298 -16.22 -15.54 8.89
N LEU A 299 -17.32 -15.02 8.36
CA LEU A 299 -17.52 -13.59 8.08
C LEU A 299 -18.57 -13.01 9.03
N SER A 300 -18.25 -11.88 9.65
CA SER A 300 -19.17 -11.04 10.40
C SER A 300 -19.25 -9.67 9.75
N GLU A 301 -20.27 -9.43 8.95
CA GLU A 301 -20.49 -8.14 8.29
C GLU A 301 -21.65 -7.34 8.90
N SER A 302 -21.46 -6.02 9.07
CA SER A 302 -22.52 -5.11 9.49
C SER A 302 -22.32 -3.68 8.95
N GLY A 303 -23.41 -3.00 8.60
CA GLY A 303 -23.39 -1.59 8.22
C GLY A 303 -22.76 -1.27 6.86
N ALA A 304 -22.50 -2.27 6.01
CA ALA A 304 -21.95 -2.05 4.68
C ALA A 304 -22.98 -1.42 3.73
N VAL A 305 -22.51 -0.59 2.80
CA VAL A 305 -23.30 -0.02 1.71
C VAL A 305 -22.72 -0.50 0.40
N TYR A 306 -23.57 -1.19 -0.38
CA TYR A 306 -23.23 -1.70 -1.70
C TYR A 306 -23.89 -0.83 -2.78
N MET A 307 -23.13 -0.44 -3.79
CA MET A 307 -23.65 0.31 -4.94
C MET A 307 -23.13 -0.26 -6.25
N THR A 308 -23.94 -0.21 -7.29
CA THR A 308 -23.41 -0.41 -8.65
C THR A 308 -22.57 0.79 -9.08
N PRO A 309 -21.62 0.63 -10.02
CA PRO A 309 -20.88 1.77 -10.56
C PRO A 309 -21.79 2.90 -11.07
N THR A 310 -22.91 2.56 -11.70
CA THR A 310 -23.90 3.55 -12.16
C THR A 310 -24.58 4.29 -11.01
N VAL A 311 -24.93 3.60 -9.92
CA VAL A 311 -25.53 4.25 -8.74
C VAL A 311 -24.50 5.12 -8.03
N ALA A 312 -23.28 4.62 -7.85
CA ALA A 312 -22.17 5.36 -7.26
C ALA A 312 -21.90 6.66 -8.04
N ALA A 313 -21.77 6.57 -9.37
CA ALA A 313 -21.58 7.74 -10.24
C ALA A 313 -22.75 8.74 -10.16
N SER A 314 -24.01 8.27 -10.13
CA SER A 314 -25.17 9.17 -10.01
C SER A 314 -25.28 9.87 -8.66
N GLN A 315 -24.61 9.35 -7.62
CA GLN A 315 -24.44 10.00 -6.32
C GLN A 315 -23.13 10.82 -6.22
N GLY A 316 -22.34 10.89 -7.29
CA GLY A 316 -21.10 11.68 -7.34
C GLY A 316 -19.87 10.97 -6.78
N TYR A 317 -19.91 9.65 -6.56
CA TYR A 317 -18.72 8.87 -6.26
C TYR A 317 -18.03 8.47 -7.57
N THR A 318 -16.83 8.97 -7.78
CA THR A 318 -16.05 8.76 -9.01
C THR A 318 -14.57 8.57 -8.68
N ALA A 319 -13.79 8.12 -9.66
CA ALA A 319 -12.33 8.07 -9.54
C ALA A 319 -11.71 9.46 -9.27
N ALA A 320 -12.27 10.53 -9.86
CA ALA A 320 -11.73 11.89 -9.76
C ALA A 320 -11.78 12.50 -8.35
N ASN A 321 -12.55 11.89 -7.45
CA ASN A 321 -12.66 12.30 -6.05
C ASN A 321 -12.37 11.14 -5.10
N ASP A 322 -11.66 10.11 -5.56
CA ASP A 322 -11.30 8.91 -4.81
C ASP A 322 -12.53 8.32 -4.07
N TYR A 323 -13.69 8.38 -4.72
CA TYR A 323 -14.99 7.93 -4.20
C TYR A 323 -15.40 8.57 -2.85
N ALA A 324 -15.00 9.81 -2.60
CA ALA A 324 -15.49 10.62 -1.48
C ALA A 324 -16.95 11.10 -1.70
N PRO A 325 -17.77 11.21 -0.64
CA PRO A 325 -19.12 11.76 -0.75
C PRO A 325 -19.09 13.28 -0.99
N MET A 326 -19.74 13.73 -2.07
CA MET A 326 -19.74 15.15 -2.47
C MET A 326 -20.96 15.95 -1.98
N SER A 327 -21.98 15.30 -1.44
CA SER A 327 -23.19 15.96 -0.97
C SER A 327 -23.84 15.23 0.21
N ALA A 328 -24.66 15.93 0.98
CA ALA A 328 -25.30 15.37 2.18
C ALA A 328 -26.39 14.32 1.89
N GLY A 329 -26.88 14.23 0.65
CA GLY A 329 -28.01 13.39 0.26
C GLY A 329 -27.63 12.00 -0.27
N VAL A 330 -26.35 11.64 -0.21
CA VAL A 330 -25.85 10.36 -0.74
C VAL A 330 -25.99 9.24 0.29
N SER A 331 -26.09 8.01 -0.19
CA SER A 331 -26.52 6.86 0.63
C SER A 331 -25.49 6.33 1.64
N THR A 332 -24.26 6.85 1.66
CA THR A 332 -23.29 6.54 2.72
C THR A 332 -23.42 7.44 3.96
N ILE A 333 -24.08 8.60 3.84
CA ILE A 333 -24.15 9.58 4.92
C ILE A 333 -25.07 9.10 6.03
N GLY A 334 -24.55 8.96 7.25
CA GLY A 334 -25.31 8.52 8.42
C GLY A 334 -25.89 7.10 8.33
N ALA A 335 -25.41 6.27 7.39
CA ALA A 335 -25.86 4.89 7.22
C ALA A 335 -25.11 3.91 8.13
N GLY A 336 -23.97 4.32 8.69
CA GLY A 336 -23.08 3.46 9.47
C GLY A 336 -23.41 3.49 10.96
N SER A 337 -23.05 2.41 11.65
CA SER A 337 -23.10 2.37 13.11
C SER A 337 -21.94 3.14 13.73
N ASN A 338 -22.12 3.69 14.93
CA ASN A 338 -21.01 4.30 15.67
C ASN A 338 -20.06 3.20 16.17
N GLN A 339 -18.78 3.27 15.79
CA GLN A 339 -17.77 2.28 16.18
C GLN A 339 -16.74 2.84 17.18
N ALA A 340 -17.09 3.89 17.94
CA ALA A 340 -16.15 4.49 18.90
C ALA A 340 -15.61 3.48 19.92
N ASN A 341 -16.44 2.53 20.37
CA ASN A 341 -16.00 1.46 21.28
C ASN A 341 -15.00 0.52 20.61
N PHE A 342 -15.21 0.19 19.34
CA PHE A 342 -14.25 -0.60 18.58
C PHE A 342 -12.91 0.14 18.46
N CYS A 343 -12.93 1.43 18.09
CA CYS A 343 -11.72 2.26 18.02
C CYS A 343 -10.98 2.32 19.36
N SER A 344 -11.72 2.41 20.47
CA SER A 344 -11.13 2.46 21.81
C SER A 344 -10.41 1.18 22.24
N GLY A 345 -10.64 0.08 21.53
CA GLY A 345 -9.93 -1.18 21.73
C GLY A 345 -8.54 -1.24 21.08
N LEU A 346 -8.20 -0.30 20.20
CA LEU A 346 -6.87 -0.22 19.60
C LEU A 346 -5.85 0.28 20.62
N THR A 347 -4.74 -0.45 20.77
CA THR A 347 -3.66 -0.09 21.70
C THR A 347 -2.76 1.03 21.18
N ASN A 348 -2.67 1.18 19.86
CA ASN A 348 -1.92 2.26 19.22
C ASN A 348 -2.76 3.55 19.19
N THR A 349 -2.28 4.60 19.88
CA THR A 349 -3.01 5.87 20.05
C THR A 349 -3.20 6.66 18.75
N THR A 350 -2.26 6.55 17.81
CA THR A 350 -2.36 7.20 16.49
C THR A 350 -3.44 6.52 15.67
N ALA A 351 -3.41 5.18 15.60
CA ALA A 351 -4.44 4.38 14.93
C ALA A 351 -5.83 4.56 15.57
N GLN A 352 -5.91 4.63 16.90
CA GLN A 352 -7.14 4.94 17.63
C GLN A 352 -7.72 6.31 17.21
N SER A 353 -6.87 7.33 17.09
CA SER A 353 -7.30 8.67 16.68
C SER A 353 -7.76 8.70 15.22
N SER A 354 -7.05 8.00 14.34
CA SER A 354 -7.42 7.84 12.93
C SER A 354 -8.73 7.06 12.77
N CYS A 355 -8.97 6.02 13.56
CA CYS A 355 -10.21 5.24 13.57
C CYS A 355 -11.45 6.11 13.85
N LEU A 356 -11.30 7.12 14.71
CA LEU A 356 -12.35 8.08 15.07
C LEU A 356 -12.52 9.22 14.07
N SER A 357 -11.83 9.16 12.93
CA SER A 357 -11.90 10.16 11.86
C SER A 357 -12.15 9.49 10.50
N GLY A 358 -12.56 10.27 9.51
CA GLY A 358 -12.47 9.84 8.12
C GLY A 358 -11.02 9.71 7.66
N THR A 359 -10.82 9.15 6.48
CA THR A 359 -9.50 9.04 5.86
C THR A 359 -8.89 10.40 5.57
N THR A 360 -7.58 10.44 5.62
CA THR A 360 -6.70 11.51 5.16
C THR A 360 -6.37 11.40 3.67
N ASN A 361 -6.87 10.37 2.99
CA ASN A 361 -6.59 10.07 1.58
C ASN A 361 -5.08 9.94 1.29
N GLY A 362 -4.35 9.27 2.19
CA GLY A 362 -2.92 9.01 2.04
C GLY A 362 -2.10 10.29 1.89
N CYS A 363 -1.32 10.32 0.82
CA CYS A 363 -0.60 11.50 0.36
C CYS A 363 -1.13 11.95 -1.00
N SER A 364 -0.88 13.23 -1.33
CA SER A 364 -1.04 13.74 -2.68
C SER A 364 0.33 14.02 -3.30
N TYR A 365 0.46 13.77 -4.60
CA TYR A 365 1.68 13.99 -5.36
C TYR A 365 1.39 14.88 -6.56
N ASN A 366 2.20 15.91 -6.76
CA ASN A 366 2.12 16.79 -7.93
C ASN A 366 3.30 16.49 -8.85
N SER A 367 3.03 15.84 -9.99
CA SER A 367 4.05 15.46 -10.98
C SER A 367 4.66 16.66 -11.72
N GLY A 368 4.04 17.84 -11.72
CA GLY A 368 4.57 19.02 -12.39
C GLY A 368 5.74 19.69 -11.67
N ASN A 369 5.84 19.48 -10.35
CA ASN A 369 6.91 20.04 -9.52
C ASN A 369 7.49 19.01 -8.53
N HIS A 370 7.11 17.74 -8.66
CA HIS A 370 7.49 16.63 -7.80
C HIS A 370 7.26 16.90 -6.29
N SER A 371 6.22 17.68 -5.95
CA SER A 371 5.92 18.01 -4.55
C SER A 371 4.92 17.03 -3.94
N VAL A 372 5.16 16.64 -2.69
CA VAL A 372 4.27 15.77 -1.90
C VAL A 372 3.58 16.57 -0.81
N SER A 373 2.30 16.28 -0.57
CA SER A 373 1.57 16.78 0.58
C SER A 373 0.87 15.64 1.29
N CYS A 374 1.25 15.42 2.55
CA CYS A 374 0.69 14.42 3.45
C CYS A 374 0.21 15.11 4.74
N PRO A 375 -1.00 14.82 5.24
CA PRO A 375 -2.03 14.03 4.58
C PRO A 375 -2.54 14.68 3.27
N GLY A 376 -3.09 13.86 2.36
CA GLY A 376 -3.65 14.31 1.09
C GLY A 376 -4.87 15.21 1.26
N ILE A 377 -5.68 14.97 2.30
CA ILE A 377 -6.79 15.82 2.74
C ILE A 377 -6.85 15.90 4.28
N THR A 378 -7.51 16.94 4.78
CA THR A 378 -7.84 17.01 6.22
C THR A 378 -8.96 16.02 6.56
N ALA A 379 -8.67 15.10 7.48
CA ALA A 379 -9.66 14.17 7.99
C ALA A 379 -10.74 14.88 8.83
N ASN A 380 -12.00 14.50 8.62
CA ASN A 380 -13.10 14.96 9.46
C ASN A 380 -13.34 13.99 10.62
N ALA A 381 -13.48 14.53 11.83
CA ALA A 381 -13.83 13.73 12.99
C ALA A 381 -15.20 13.07 12.82
N ARG A 382 -15.29 11.80 13.19
CA ARG A 382 -16.56 11.07 13.28
C ARG A 382 -17.30 11.52 14.54
N PRO A 383 -18.64 11.56 14.53
CA PRO A 383 -19.39 12.03 15.68
C PRO A 383 -19.21 11.07 16.86
N ALA A 384 -19.00 11.62 18.05
CA ALA A 384 -18.85 10.85 19.30
C ALA A 384 -20.11 10.04 19.66
N SER A 385 -21.28 10.43 19.12
CA SER A 385 -22.55 9.72 19.28
C SER A 385 -23.37 9.80 18.00
N GLY A 386 -24.20 8.79 17.74
CA GLY A 386 -25.03 8.74 16.53
C GLY A 386 -24.31 8.09 15.35
N ALA A 387 -25.03 7.99 14.23
CA ALA A 387 -24.58 7.25 13.06
C ALA A 387 -23.34 7.88 12.40
N TRP A 388 -22.46 7.02 11.90
CA TRP A 388 -21.30 7.40 11.12
C TRP A 388 -21.61 7.34 9.63
N ASN A 389 -20.73 7.94 8.82
CA ASN A 389 -20.75 7.64 7.40
C ASN A 389 -20.12 6.27 7.14
N VAL A 390 -20.66 5.58 6.14
CA VAL A 390 -20.14 4.32 5.63
C VAL A 390 -19.00 4.60 4.66
N GLY A 391 -17.92 3.82 4.76
CA GLY A 391 -16.71 3.98 3.97
C GLY A 391 -15.65 4.87 4.63
N ALA A 392 -14.59 5.12 3.86
CA ALA A 392 -13.37 5.79 4.33
C ALA A 392 -13.61 7.22 4.78
N TYR A 393 -14.54 7.92 4.14
CA TYR A 393 -14.72 9.35 4.36
C TYR A 393 -15.81 9.66 5.39
N GLN A 394 -15.56 10.68 6.20
CA GLN A 394 -16.59 11.35 6.98
C GLN A 394 -16.92 12.70 6.33
N PHE A 395 -18.19 12.88 5.99
CA PHE A 395 -18.70 14.10 5.39
C PHE A 395 -19.02 15.10 6.49
N VAL A 396 -18.68 16.36 6.23
CA VAL A 396 -19.15 17.54 6.97
C VAL A 396 -19.68 18.52 5.93
N GLY A 397 -20.83 19.16 6.21
CA GLY A 397 -21.45 20.09 5.28
C GLY A 397 -20.45 21.18 4.88
N ASN A 398 -20.14 21.28 3.58
CA ASN A 398 -19.06 22.06 2.96
C ASN A 398 -17.69 21.36 2.88
N GLN A 399 -17.62 20.09 2.45
CA GLN A 399 -16.33 19.50 2.09
C GLN A 399 -15.63 20.33 0.99
N PRO A 400 -14.31 20.55 1.10
CA PRO A 400 -13.51 21.11 0.02
C PRO A 400 -13.73 20.29 -1.26
N ALA A 401 -13.79 20.96 -2.41
CA ALA A 401 -13.79 20.24 -3.68
C ALA A 401 -12.54 19.34 -3.75
N PRO A 402 -12.63 18.13 -4.35
CA PRO A 402 -11.49 17.25 -4.55
C PRO A 402 -10.36 18.01 -5.28
N PRO A 403 -9.09 17.58 -5.13
CA PRO A 403 -7.96 18.23 -5.76
C PRO A 403 -8.20 18.42 -7.27
N THR A 404 -8.31 19.67 -7.71
CA THR A 404 -8.64 20.00 -9.10
C THR A 404 -7.45 19.93 -10.06
N ASN A 405 -6.26 19.60 -9.53
CA ASN A 405 -5.00 19.58 -10.28
C ASN A 405 -4.49 18.17 -10.62
N LEU A 406 -5.31 17.12 -10.45
CA LEU A 406 -4.99 15.79 -10.98
C LEU A 406 -5.26 15.79 -12.49
N THR A 407 -4.30 16.29 -13.29
CA THR A 407 -4.30 16.04 -14.73
C THR A 407 -3.83 14.62 -14.98
N VAL A 408 -4.75 13.75 -15.41
CA VAL A 408 -4.40 12.53 -16.12
C VAL A 408 -3.80 12.95 -17.46
N THR A 409 -2.46 12.97 -17.56
CA THR A 409 -1.82 12.94 -18.87
C THR A 409 -2.03 11.53 -19.41
N ALA A 410 -2.97 11.38 -20.34
CA ALA A 410 -2.96 10.23 -21.23
C ALA A 410 -1.65 10.32 -22.03
N GLN A 411 -0.73 9.39 -21.77
CA GLN A 411 0.40 9.14 -22.66
C GLN A 411 -0.02 8.16 -23.76
#